data_AF-A0AAW5U0S8-F1
#
_entry.id   AF-A0AAW5U0S8-F1
#
_cell.length_a   1.000
_cell.length_b   1.000
_cell.length_c   1.000
_cell.angle_alpha   90.00
_cell.angle_beta   90.00
_cell.angle_gamma   90.00
#
_symmetry.space_group_name_H-M   'P 1'
#
loop_
_entity.id
_entity.type
_entity.pdbx_description
1 polymer ?
#
loop_
_entity_poly.entity_id
_entity_poly.type
_entity_poly.pdbx_seq_one_letter_code
_entity_poly.pdbx_strand_id
1 'polypeptide(L)'
;MKKLKYLLSLLTFLVFVLAAGGSDDSSSSNTPQVGEMCKMTHSCFGAVSEDAYDEVIKCCNAKDDVGMAQLVSLGLAAPVNEGEQGKVLELGFLKTQVRFDNGVALYVPTDYVQKWE
;
A
#
# COMPACT_ATOMS: atom_id res chain seq x y z
N MET A 1 50.41 37.87 -1.23
CA MET A 1 49.60 37.03 -0.32
C MET A 1 48.08 37.30 -0.39
N LYS A 2 47.51 37.65 -1.56
CA LYS A 2 46.04 37.84 -1.72
C LYS A 2 45.35 36.63 -2.35
N LYS A 3 46.01 35.92 -3.27
CA LYS A 3 45.45 34.77 -4.00
C LYS A 3 45.17 33.54 -3.12
N LEU A 4 45.90 33.36 -2.01
CA LEU A 4 45.71 32.24 -1.07
C LEU A 4 44.43 32.40 -0.22
N LYS A 5 43.98 33.63 0.04
CA LYS A 5 42.75 33.91 0.82
C LYS A 5 41.48 33.59 0.03
N TYR A 6 41.49 33.85 -1.28
CA TYR A 6 40.37 33.50 -2.16
C TYR A 6 40.27 31.98 -2.38
N LEU A 7 41.40 31.27 -2.40
CA LEU A 7 41.41 29.82 -2.56
C LEU A 7 40.81 29.10 -1.33
N LEU A 8 41.12 29.56 -0.12
CA LEU A 8 40.53 29.03 1.11
C LEU A 8 39.02 29.32 1.21
N SER A 9 38.59 30.52 0.80
CA SER A 9 37.17 30.92 0.81
C SER A 9 36.32 30.14 -0.19
N LEU A 10 36.89 29.75 -1.34
CA LEU A 10 36.19 28.96 -2.35
C LEU A 10 36.04 27.50 -1.91
N LEU A 11 37.06 26.96 -1.22
CA LEU A 11 37.03 25.59 -0.70
C LEU A 11 35.97 25.41 0.38
N THR A 12 35.77 26.39 1.26
CA THR A 12 34.74 26.35 2.31
C THR A 12 33.30 26.41 1.76
N PHE A 13 33.09 27.06 0.62
CA PHE A 13 31.76 27.12 -0.02
C PHE A 13 31.39 25.80 -0.70
N LEU A 14 32.37 25.08 -1.25
CA LEU A 14 32.17 23.78 -1.89
C LEU A 14 31.79 22.69 -0.89
N VAL A 15 32.34 22.72 0.34
CA VAL A 15 31.98 21.75 1.40
C VAL A 15 30.55 21.96 1.91
N PHE A 16 30.04 23.20 1.93
CA PHE A 16 28.66 23.48 2.37
C PHE A 16 27.60 23.01 1.35
N VAL A 17 27.91 23.07 0.05
CA VAL A 17 26.99 22.59 -1.02
C VAL A 17 26.95 21.06 -1.07
N LEU A 18 28.06 20.38 -0.77
CA LEU A 18 28.09 18.91 -0.69
C LEU A 18 27.48 18.34 0.60
N ALA A 19 27.40 19.13 1.68
CA ALA A 19 26.75 18.72 2.93
C ALA A 19 25.22 18.88 2.90
N ALA A 20 24.65 19.57 1.90
CA ALA A 20 23.20 19.70 1.70
C ALA A 20 22.61 18.65 0.74
N GLY A 21 23.45 17.80 0.13
CA GLY A 21 23.05 16.73 -0.79
C GLY A 21 23.12 15.33 -0.18
N GLY A 22 23.02 15.22 1.15
CA GLY A 22 23.14 13.97 1.88
C GLY A 22 21.80 13.51 2.44
N SER A 23 21.29 12.44 1.83
CA SER A 23 20.28 11.52 2.36
C SER A 23 18.83 12.02 2.32
N ASP A 24 18.23 12.01 1.14
CA ASP A 24 16.87 11.46 1.06
C ASP A 24 16.97 9.99 1.47
N ASP A 25 16.75 9.72 2.76
CA ASP A 25 16.39 8.40 3.24
C ASP A 25 15.09 8.01 2.53
N SER A 26 15.25 7.47 1.32
CA SER A 26 14.25 6.68 0.61
C SER A 26 14.08 5.36 1.37
N SER A 27 13.58 5.48 2.60
CA SER A 27 12.75 4.44 3.18
C SER A 27 11.55 4.34 2.26
N SER A 28 11.64 3.46 1.25
CA SER A 28 10.50 3.10 0.43
C SER A 28 9.46 2.56 1.40
N SER A 29 8.50 3.39 1.80
CA SER A 29 7.38 2.89 2.58
C SER A 29 6.73 1.83 1.71
N ASN A 30 6.78 0.57 2.13
CA ASN A 30 6.10 -0.53 1.45
C ASN A 30 4.57 -0.35 1.43
N THR A 31 4.06 0.67 2.14
CA THR A 31 2.68 1.14 2.06
C THR A 31 2.44 1.89 0.75
N PRO A 32 1.57 1.40 -0.13
CA PRO A 32 1.21 2.10 -1.35
C PRO A 32 0.38 3.35 -1.04
N GLN A 33 0.44 4.33 -1.94
CA GLN A 33 -0.44 5.50 -1.92
C GLN A 33 -1.71 5.28 -2.76
N VAL A 34 -2.75 6.10 -2.52
CA VAL A 34 -3.95 6.10 -3.38
C VAL A 34 -3.55 6.39 -4.82
N GLY A 35 -4.02 5.55 -5.74
CA GLY A 35 -3.69 5.62 -7.15
C GLY A 35 -2.42 4.87 -7.56
N GLU A 36 -1.61 4.38 -6.62
CA GLU A 36 -0.48 3.51 -6.92
C GLU A 36 -0.93 2.05 -7.12
N MET A 37 -0.06 1.29 -7.77
CA MET A 37 -0.22 -0.16 -7.89
C MET A 37 0.20 -0.83 -6.59
N CYS A 38 -0.53 -1.87 -6.23
CA CYS A 38 -0.24 -2.72 -5.10
C CYS A 38 -0.33 -4.20 -5.51
N LYS A 39 0.26 -5.04 -4.67
CA LYS A 39 0.10 -6.48 -4.69
C LYS A 39 -0.43 -6.97 -3.35
N MET A 40 -1.15 -8.08 -3.40
CA MET A 40 -1.58 -8.81 -2.23
C MET A 40 -0.44 -9.68 -1.70
N THR A 41 -0.18 -9.58 -0.41
CA THR A 41 0.86 -10.38 0.27
C THR A 41 0.33 -11.71 0.81
N HIS A 42 -0.99 -11.84 0.94
CA HIS A 42 -1.65 -13.03 1.45
C HIS A 42 -3.00 -13.20 0.74
N SER A 43 -3.45 -14.45 0.62
CA SER A 43 -4.80 -14.74 0.15
C SER A 43 -5.85 -14.37 1.20
N CYS A 44 -6.97 -13.77 0.78
CA CYS A 44 -8.06 -13.39 1.66
C CYS A 44 -9.42 -13.39 0.92
N PHE A 45 -10.49 -13.09 1.66
CA PHE A 45 -11.78 -12.74 1.06
C PHE A 45 -11.93 -11.22 1.07
N GLY A 46 -11.96 -10.61 -0.12
CA GLY A 46 -12.28 -9.21 -0.29
C GLY A 46 -13.79 -9.00 -0.35
N ALA A 47 -14.28 -7.81 0.03
CA ALA A 47 -15.70 -7.48 0.05
C ALA A 47 -16.04 -6.31 -0.88
N VAL A 48 -17.21 -6.34 -1.52
CA VAL A 48 -17.61 -5.32 -2.51
C VAL A 48 -18.02 -3.97 -1.89
N SER A 49 -18.32 -3.96 -0.59
CA SER A 49 -18.70 -2.77 0.16
C SER A 49 -18.17 -2.84 1.59
N GLU A 50 -18.21 -1.71 2.28
CA GLU A 50 -17.84 -1.65 3.70
C GLU A 50 -18.73 -2.53 4.58
N ASP A 51 -20.04 -2.51 4.36
CA ASP A 51 -21.00 -3.34 5.11
C ASP A 51 -20.71 -4.83 4.89
N ALA A 52 -20.40 -5.22 3.66
CA ALA A 52 -20.02 -6.60 3.33
C ALA A 52 -18.68 -7.00 3.97
N TYR A 53 -17.74 -6.06 4.09
CA TYR A 53 -16.47 -6.32 4.76
C TYR A 53 -16.66 -6.66 6.24
N ASP A 54 -17.53 -5.92 6.94
CA ASP A 54 -17.82 -6.20 8.34
C ASP A 54 -18.45 -7.59 8.53
N GLU A 55 -19.33 -8.02 7.61
CA GLU A 55 -19.89 -9.38 7.60
C GLU A 55 -18.82 -10.45 7.30
N VAL A 56 -17.92 -10.20 6.34
CA VAL A 56 -16.77 -11.09 6.07
C VAL A 56 -15.93 -11.28 7.33
N ILE A 57 -15.62 -10.19 8.05
CA ILE A 57 -14.84 -10.25 9.29
C ILE A 57 -15.60 -11.03 10.38
N LYS A 58 -16.92 -10.83 10.53
CA LYS A 58 -17.75 -11.61 11.47
C LYS A 58 -17.69 -13.10 11.15
N CYS A 59 -17.89 -13.48 9.88
CA CYS A 59 -17.82 -14.87 9.45
C CYS A 59 -16.43 -15.48 9.68
N CYS A 60 -15.35 -14.76 9.34
CA CYS A 60 -13.97 -15.19 9.59
C CYS A 60 -13.70 -15.41 11.08
N ASN A 61 -14.12 -14.48 11.94
CA ASN A 61 -13.92 -14.58 13.39
C ASN A 61 -14.73 -15.72 14.01
N ALA A 62 -15.94 -15.95 13.51
CA ALA A 62 -16.82 -17.04 13.95
C ALA A 62 -16.44 -18.41 13.36
N LYS A 63 -15.54 -18.45 12.36
CA LYS A 63 -15.24 -19.64 11.53
C LYS A 63 -16.51 -20.22 10.88
N ASP A 64 -17.38 -19.32 10.42
CA ASP A 64 -18.64 -19.67 9.76
C ASP A 64 -18.43 -19.81 8.25
N ASP A 65 -18.02 -21.02 7.84
CA ASP A 65 -17.79 -21.35 6.43
C ASP A 65 -19.07 -21.26 5.59
N VAL A 66 -20.23 -21.52 6.22
CA VAL A 66 -21.53 -21.46 5.53
C VAL A 66 -21.92 -20.01 5.26
N GLY A 67 -21.79 -19.14 6.26
CA GLY A 67 -21.99 -17.70 6.10
C GLY A 67 -21.05 -17.11 5.06
N MET A 68 -19.77 -17.49 5.07
CA MET A 68 -18.81 -17.05 4.05
C MET A 68 -19.20 -17.50 2.64
N ALA A 69 -19.56 -18.79 2.48
CA ALA A 69 -20.03 -19.32 1.19
C ALA A 69 -21.27 -18.59 0.69
N GLN A 70 -22.17 -18.19 1.58
CA GLN A 70 -23.36 -17.41 1.23
C GLN A 70 -22.99 -16.00 0.76
N LEU A 71 -22.08 -15.30 1.44
CA LEU A 71 -21.59 -13.98 1.01
C LEU A 71 -20.95 -14.05 -0.38
N VAL A 72 -20.16 -15.09 -0.65
CA VAL A 72 -19.56 -15.32 -1.97
C VAL A 72 -20.64 -15.61 -3.01
N SER A 73 -21.61 -16.47 -2.69
CA SER A 73 -22.72 -16.79 -3.60
C SER A 73 -23.61 -15.58 -3.93
N LEU A 74 -23.71 -14.62 -3.01
CA LEU A 74 -24.45 -13.37 -3.23
C LEU A 74 -23.61 -12.31 -3.97
N GLY A 75 -22.34 -12.60 -4.28
CA GLY A 75 -21.41 -11.66 -4.90
C GLY A 75 -20.98 -10.52 -3.97
N LEU A 76 -21.15 -10.68 -2.65
CA LEU A 76 -20.77 -9.68 -1.65
C LEU A 76 -19.31 -9.83 -1.22
N ALA A 77 -18.75 -11.04 -1.37
CA ALA A 77 -17.35 -11.34 -1.12
C ALA A 77 -16.75 -12.12 -2.30
N ALA A 78 -15.45 -12.00 -2.48
CA ALA A 78 -14.70 -12.75 -3.49
C ALA A 78 -13.32 -13.14 -2.95
N PRO A 79 -12.82 -14.34 -3.32
CA PRO A 79 -11.45 -14.70 -2.99
C PRO A 79 -10.48 -13.80 -3.77
N VAL A 80 -9.44 -13.36 -3.09
CA VAL A 80 -8.30 -12.63 -3.64
C VAL A 80 -7.06 -13.44 -3.29
N ASN A 81 -6.26 -13.81 -4.28
CA ASN A 81 -5.09 -14.64 -4.06
C ASN A 81 -3.84 -13.81 -3.75
N GLU A 82 -2.91 -14.40 -3.00
CA GLU A 82 -1.56 -13.87 -2.85
C GLU A 82 -0.92 -13.61 -4.23
N GLY A 83 -0.25 -12.47 -4.35
CA GLY A 83 0.39 -12.03 -5.59
C GLY A 83 -0.54 -11.33 -6.58
N GLU A 84 -1.87 -11.34 -6.37
CA GLU A 84 -2.78 -10.55 -7.20
C GLU A 84 -2.47 -9.06 -7.09
N GLN A 85 -2.59 -8.38 -8.23
CA GLN A 85 -2.24 -6.98 -8.38
C GLN A 85 -3.48 -6.13 -8.61
N GLY A 86 -3.39 -4.88 -8.20
CA GLY A 86 -4.45 -3.92 -8.43
C GLY A 86 -4.01 -2.50 -8.13
N LYS A 87 -4.94 -1.59 -8.35
CA LYS A 87 -4.77 -0.17 -8.08
C LYS A 87 -5.48 0.20 -6.80
N VAL A 88 -4.78 0.85 -5.88
CA VAL A 88 -5.38 1.38 -4.65
C VAL A 88 -6.34 2.51 -4.99
N LEU A 89 -7.60 2.38 -4.57
CA LEU A 89 -8.62 3.41 -4.72
C LEU A 89 -8.80 4.23 -3.44
N GLU A 90 -8.68 3.58 -2.29
CA GLU A 90 -8.87 4.17 -0.97
C GLU A 90 -7.94 3.50 0.04
N LEU A 91 -7.26 4.29 0.86
CA LEU A 91 -6.46 3.79 2.00
C LEU A 91 -7.22 4.03 3.29
N GLY A 92 -7.46 2.96 4.03
CA GLY A 92 -7.98 3.02 5.39
C GLY A 92 -7.05 2.32 6.37
N PHE A 93 -7.29 2.54 7.66
CA PHE A 93 -6.45 1.97 8.72
C PHE A 93 -6.56 0.45 8.80
N LEU A 94 -7.78 -0.10 8.74
CA LEU A 94 -8.03 -1.55 8.84
C LEU A 94 -8.32 -2.20 7.48
N LYS A 95 -8.88 -1.43 6.55
CA LYS A 95 -9.31 -1.89 5.23
C LYS A 95 -8.89 -0.89 4.18
N THR A 96 -8.48 -1.40 3.02
CA THR A 96 -8.05 -0.64 1.85
C THR A 96 -8.89 -1.11 0.67
N GLN A 97 -9.38 -0.17 -0.14
CA GLN A 97 -10.10 -0.52 -1.36
C GLN A 97 -9.12 -0.63 -2.53
N VAL A 98 -9.12 -1.79 -3.18
CA VAL A 98 -8.25 -2.10 -4.32
C VAL A 98 -9.11 -2.49 -5.51
N ARG A 99 -8.83 -1.90 -6.67
CA ARG A 99 -9.36 -2.37 -7.96
C ARG A 99 -8.37 -3.33 -8.60
N PHE A 100 -8.73 -4.60 -8.64
CA PHE A 100 -7.92 -5.65 -9.25
C PHE A 100 -7.97 -5.59 -10.78
N ASP A 101 -7.04 -6.28 -11.44
CA ASP A 101 -6.90 -6.28 -12.91
C ASP A 101 -8.13 -6.85 -13.64
N ASN A 102 -8.95 -7.65 -12.95
CA ASN A 102 -10.24 -8.12 -13.44
C ASN A 102 -11.34 -7.02 -13.46
N GLY A 103 -11.02 -5.81 -13.02
CA GLY A 103 -11.91 -4.65 -12.97
C GLY A 103 -12.76 -4.55 -11.70
N VAL A 104 -12.71 -5.54 -10.81
CA VAL A 104 -13.50 -5.57 -9.58
C VAL A 104 -12.80 -4.78 -8.49
N ALA A 105 -13.54 -3.90 -7.82
CA ALA A 105 -13.07 -3.18 -6.63
C ALA A 105 -13.53 -3.90 -5.36
N LEU A 106 -12.59 -4.23 -4.48
CA LEU A 106 -12.86 -4.91 -3.22
C LEU A 106 -12.14 -4.21 -2.07
N TYR A 107 -12.79 -4.19 -0.91
CA TYR A 107 -12.17 -3.89 0.37
C TYR A 107 -11.42 -5.13 0.86
N VAL A 108 -10.14 -4.96 1.15
CA VAL A 108 -9.23 -5.99 1.66
C VAL A 108 -8.50 -5.48 2.91
N PRO A 109 -7.96 -6.35 3.77
CA PRO A 109 -7.18 -5.94 4.93
C PRO A 109 -5.98 -5.08 4.52
N THR A 110 -5.82 -3.90 5.13
CA THR A 110 -4.71 -2.98 4.79
C THR A 110 -3.34 -3.63 4.95
N ASP A 111 -3.16 -4.48 5.98
CA ASP A 111 -1.91 -5.18 6.23
C ASP A 111 -1.51 -6.15 5.11
N TYR A 112 -2.46 -6.53 4.24
CA TYR A 112 -2.21 -7.48 3.15
C TYR A 112 -1.83 -6.77 1.85
N VAL A 113 -1.86 -5.44 1.85
CA VAL A 113 -1.60 -4.62 0.67
C VAL A 113 -0.19 -4.04 0.75
N GLN A 114 0.64 -4.34 -0.25
CA GLN A 114 1.98 -3.75 -0.38
C GLN A 114 2.14 -3.06 -1.72
N LYS A 115 2.99 -2.03 -1.75
CA LYS A 115 3.39 -1.35 -2.97
C LYS A 115 3.96 -2.34 -3.98
N TRP A 116 3.50 -2.21 -5.23
CA TRP A 116 4.03 -2.95 -6.37
C TRP A 116 4.85 -1.98 -7.23
N GLU A 117 6.10 -2.34 -7.50
CA GLU A 117 7.08 -1.55 -8.27
C GLU A 117 6.85 -1.64 -9.79
#